data_AF-A0A6B8KJM5-F1
#
_entry.id   AF-A0A6B8KJM5-F1
#
_cell.length_a   1.000
_cell.length_b   1.000
_cell.length_c   1.000
_cell.angle_alpha   90.00
_cell.angle_beta   90.00
_cell.angle_gamma   90.00
#
_symmetry.space_group_name_H-M   'P 1'
#
loop_
_entity.id
_entity.type
_entity.pdbx_description
1 polymer ?
#
loop_
_entity_poly.entity_id
_entity_poly.type
_entity_poly.pdbx_seq_one_letter_code
_entity_poly.pdbx_strand_id
1 'polypeptide(L)'
;MMRFSFLPVALLLVAPAFAQEAGPRRSIRVIDDAKPAQEKLAVLPEDADANPVESNPAGVSVAVLPQRRFSLGDKMTFRVTTKRAGFLVVLDVDATGRLSQIYPNDLMLAGQGGVDSKANLVTPGNPATLPKAAHDAAYGFVASAPKGVGMIVAVLSEAPLQIVDLPDVPTPLAGQKEAAAFIRESMRALTVITAGRRAKAQAPQWSVAVAYYAID
;
A
#
# COMPACT_ATOMS: atom_id res chain seq x y z
N MET A 1 38.50 -22.57 81.50
CA MET A 1 39.81 -23.25 81.46
C MET A 1 40.02 -23.83 80.07
N MET A 2 41.29 -23.85 79.64
CA MET A 2 41.85 -24.59 78.51
C MET A 2 41.74 -24.00 77.08
N ARG A 3 42.89 -23.41 76.72
CA ARG A 3 43.47 -23.25 75.39
C ARG A 3 43.53 -24.60 74.65
N PHE A 4 43.39 -24.59 73.33
CA PHE A 4 44.17 -25.45 72.43
C PHE A 4 44.45 -24.72 71.11
N SER A 5 45.72 -24.37 70.93
CA SER A 5 46.32 -24.11 69.61
C SER A 5 46.58 -25.43 68.92
N PHE A 6 46.21 -25.56 67.64
CA PHE A 6 46.89 -26.43 66.68
C PHE A 6 46.69 -25.85 65.26
N LEU A 7 47.78 -25.38 64.65
CA LEU A 7 48.04 -25.53 63.22
C LEU A 7 48.34 -27.03 62.96
N PRO A 8 48.24 -27.61 61.73
CA PRO A 8 48.88 -27.07 60.52
C PRO A 8 48.26 -27.48 59.14
N VAL A 9 49.01 -27.13 58.08
CA VAL A 9 49.18 -27.80 56.77
C VAL A 9 48.37 -27.26 55.59
N ALA A 10 49.17 -26.84 54.60
CA ALA A 10 48.84 -26.28 53.31
C ALA A 10 48.24 -27.30 52.33
N LEU A 11 47.45 -26.81 51.38
CA LEU A 11 47.41 -27.39 50.04
C LEU A 11 47.34 -26.28 48.99
N LEU A 12 48.38 -26.28 48.16
CA LEU A 12 48.57 -25.47 46.96
C LEU A 12 47.49 -25.83 45.91
N LEU A 13 46.89 -24.83 45.28
CA LEU A 13 46.22 -24.98 43.98
C LEU A 13 46.57 -23.78 43.09
N VAL A 14 46.70 -24.10 41.81
CA VAL A 14 47.55 -23.47 40.80
C VAL A 14 46.71 -22.67 39.79
N ALA A 15 47.30 -21.55 39.31
CA ALA A 15 47.07 -20.82 38.04
C ALA A 15 45.79 -19.95 37.85
N PRO A 16 45.76 -19.04 36.85
CA PRO A 16 46.78 -18.09 36.40
C PRO A 16 46.25 -16.62 36.31
N ALA A 17 47.17 -15.74 35.93
CA ALA A 17 47.03 -14.30 35.70
C ALA A 17 45.76 -13.83 34.98
N PHE A 18 45.08 -12.86 35.59
CA PHE A 18 44.37 -11.80 34.86
C PHE A 18 45.18 -10.50 34.99
N ALA A 19 45.99 -10.23 33.98
CA ALA A 19 46.50 -8.89 33.75
C ALA A 19 45.33 -8.00 33.33
N GLN A 20 44.81 -7.20 34.26
CA GLN A 20 43.83 -6.17 33.97
C GLN A 20 44.57 -4.93 33.47
N GLU A 21 44.82 -4.88 32.16
CA GLU A 21 45.34 -3.69 31.50
C GLU A 21 44.18 -2.69 31.30
N ALA A 22 44.02 -1.80 32.29
CA ALA A 22 43.08 -0.70 32.22
C ALA A 22 43.62 0.41 31.31
N GLY A 23 43.39 0.26 30.00
CA GLY A 23 43.63 1.31 29.01
C GLY A 23 42.67 2.52 29.18
N PRO A 24 43.06 3.72 28.72
CA PRO A 24 42.40 4.98 29.05
C PRO A 24 41.01 5.11 28.43
N ARG A 25 40.07 5.57 29.28
CA ARG A 25 38.70 5.98 28.98
C ARG A 25 38.69 7.02 27.84
N ARG A 26 38.24 6.65 26.65
CA ARG A 26 37.85 7.64 25.62
C ARG A 26 36.51 8.26 26.01
N SER A 27 36.50 9.58 26.20
CA SER A 27 35.37 10.41 26.66
C SER A 27 34.59 11.08 25.53
N ILE A 28 34.68 10.58 24.30
CA ILE A 28 34.01 11.19 23.14
C ILE A 28 32.95 10.22 22.64
N ARG A 29 31.69 10.50 22.98
CA ARG A 29 30.55 10.06 22.15
C ARG A 29 30.33 11.15 21.12
N VAL A 30 30.38 10.79 19.85
CA VAL A 30 29.76 11.59 18.80
C VAL A 30 28.27 11.56 19.11
N ILE A 31 27.76 12.64 19.71
CA ILE A 31 26.35 12.94 19.66
C ILE A 31 26.16 13.44 18.23
N ASP A 32 25.81 12.53 17.33
CA ASP A 32 25.15 12.94 16.11
C ASP A 32 23.81 13.46 16.63
N ASP A 33 23.63 14.77 16.61
CA ASP A 33 22.36 15.40 16.91
C ASP A 33 21.34 14.64 16.08
N ALA A 34 20.51 13.84 16.74
CA ALA A 34 19.30 13.31 16.15
C ALA A 34 18.47 14.55 15.83
N LYS A 35 18.74 15.12 14.66
CA LYS A 35 17.93 16.09 13.96
C LYS A 35 16.53 15.60 14.21
N PRO A 36 15.64 16.38 14.86
CA PRO A 36 14.27 15.94 15.02
C PRO A 36 13.86 15.50 13.63
N ALA A 37 13.40 14.25 13.50
CA ALA A 37 12.90 13.75 12.24
C ALA A 37 11.86 14.79 11.83
N GLN A 38 12.27 15.71 10.94
CA GLN A 38 11.38 16.65 10.33
C GLN A 38 10.41 15.69 9.67
N GLU A 39 9.20 15.65 10.22
CA GLU A 39 8.06 14.94 9.67
C GLU A 39 7.93 15.54 8.26
N LYS A 40 8.67 14.94 7.33
CA LYS A 40 8.87 15.46 6.01
C LYS A 40 7.54 15.16 5.35
N LEU A 41 6.66 16.16 5.40
CA LEU A 41 5.37 16.20 4.72
C LEU A 41 5.52 15.41 3.43
N ALA A 42 4.72 14.35 3.29
CA ALA A 42 4.93 13.40 2.22
C ALA A 42 4.80 14.17 0.90
N VAL A 43 5.87 14.23 0.09
CA VAL A 43 5.87 15.05 -1.12
C VAL A 43 5.08 14.29 -2.19
N LEU A 44 3.88 14.77 -2.50
CA LEU A 44 3.09 14.24 -3.61
C LEU A 44 3.84 14.50 -4.92
N PRO A 45 3.83 13.57 -5.88
CA PRO A 45 4.35 13.83 -7.23
C PRO A 45 3.68 15.08 -7.83
N GLU A 46 4.47 16.04 -8.33
CA GLU A 46 3.96 17.31 -8.89
C GLU A 46 2.99 17.10 -10.07
N ASP A 47 3.14 15.97 -10.77
CA ASP A 47 2.30 15.52 -11.89
C ASP A 47 1.17 14.57 -11.46
N ALA A 48 0.79 14.48 -10.18
CA ALA A 48 -0.21 13.50 -9.71
C ALA A 48 -1.59 13.62 -10.40
N ASP A 49 -1.89 14.76 -11.06
CA ASP A 49 -3.07 15.01 -11.90
C ASP A 49 -2.89 14.56 -13.35
N ALA A 50 -1.64 14.57 -13.81
CA ALA A 50 -1.29 14.21 -15.17
C ALA A 50 -1.31 12.71 -15.26
N ASN A 51 -2.48 12.19 -15.64
CA ASN A 51 -2.67 10.81 -16.05
C ASN A 51 -1.54 10.49 -17.04
N PRO A 52 -0.52 9.66 -16.69
CA PRO A 52 0.60 9.41 -17.58
C PRO A 52 0.12 8.42 -18.65
N VAL A 53 -0.62 8.95 -19.63
CA VAL A 53 -1.39 8.14 -20.58
C VAL A 53 -0.50 7.62 -21.71
N GLU A 54 -0.04 6.39 -21.57
CA GLU A 54 0.29 5.54 -22.73
C GLU A 54 -0.77 4.44 -22.98
N SER A 55 -1.68 4.17 -22.04
CA SER A 55 -2.79 3.21 -22.24
C SER A 55 -4.04 3.59 -21.42
N ASN A 56 -4.85 4.50 -21.97
CA ASN A 56 -6.16 4.86 -21.42
C ASN A 56 -7.21 5.09 -22.54
N PRO A 57 -7.49 4.08 -23.39
CA PRO A 57 -8.41 4.23 -24.52
C PRO A 57 -9.87 4.52 -24.12
N ALA A 58 -10.27 4.15 -22.89
CA ALA A 58 -11.60 4.45 -22.36
C ALA A 58 -11.70 5.83 -21.68
N GLY A 59 -10.61 6.58 -21.58
CA GLY A 59 -10.60 7.90 -20.95
C GLY A 59 -11.02 7.83 -19.47
N VAL A 60 -10.55 6.82 -18.76
CA VAL A 60 -10.73 6.65 -17.31
C VAL A 60 -9.99 7.78 -16.59
N SER A 61 -10.60 8.32 -15.55
CA SER A 61 -9.93 9.24 -14.64
C SER A 61 -10.39 8.98 -13.22
N VAL A 62 -9.50 9.18 -12.26
CA VAL A 62 -9.75 9.01 -10.84
C VAL A 62 -9.35 10.27 -10.09
N ALA A 63 -10.17 10.67 -9.12
CA ALA A 63 -9.92 11.80 -8.23
C ALA A 63 -10.07 11.37 -6.78
N VAL A 64 -9.12 11.77 -5.95
CA VAL A 64 -9.17 11.62 -4.49
C VAL A 64 -9.81 12.87 -3.90
N LEU A 65 -10.82 12.67 -3.05
CA LEU A 65 -11.67 13.71 -2.47
C LEU A 65 -11.73 13.58 -0.94
N PRO A 66 -11.96 14.69 -0.21
CA PRO A 66 -12.08 16.07 -0.71
C PRO A 66 -10.74 16.72 -1.05
N GLN A 67 -9.65 16.11 -0.60
CA GLN A 67 -8.28 16.62 -0.72
C GLN A 67 -7.33 15.47 -1.07
N ARG A 68 -6.02 15.74 -1.13
CA ARG A 68 -4.99 14.72 -1.38
C ARG A 68 -4.02 14.53 -0.24
N ARG A 69 -4.12 15.33 0.81
CA ARG A 69 -3.38 15.18 2.05
C ARG A 69 -4.38 14.94 3.14
N PHE A 70 -4.20 13.88 3.91
CA PHE A 70 -5.15 13.44 4.92
C PHE A 70 -4.42 13.26 6.24
N SER A 71 -5.08 13.59 7.33
CA SER A 71 -4.65 13.14 8.65
C SER A 71 -5.20 11.75 8.94
N LEU A 72 -4.54 11.01 9.82
CA LEU A 72 -5.05 9.73 10.30
C LEU A 72 -6.49 9.84 10.80
N GLY A 73 -7.36 8.96 10.31
CA GLY A 73 -8.79 8.92 10.62
C GLY A 73 -9.68 9.74 9.67
N ASP A 74 -9.11 10.58 8.80
CA ASP A 74 -9.89 11.36 7.85
C ASP A 74 -10.66 10.46 6.87
N LYS A 75 -11.89 10.86 6.53
CA LYS A 75 -12.69 10.15 5.53
C LYS A 75 -12.17 10.43 4.13
N MET A 76 -12.03 9.37 3.35
CA MET A 76 -11.59 9.43 1.96
C MET A 76 -12.74 9.06 1.02
N THR A 77 -12.80 9.70 -0.13
CA THR A 77 -13.73 9.37 -1.20
C THR A 77 -13.00 9.37 -2.52
N PHE A 78 -13.33 8.43 -3.39
CA PHE A 78 -12.73 8.32 -4.71
C PHE A 78 -13.82 8.50 -5.77
N ARG A 79 -13.58 9.37 -6.75
CA ARG A 79 -14.48 9.55 -7.89
C ARG A 79 -13.80 9.05 -9.15
N VAL A 80 -14.42 8.08 -9.81
CA VAL A 80 -13.96 7.53 -11.08
C VAL A 80 -14.95 7.91 -12.18
N THR A 81 -14.42 8.42 -13.30
CA THR A 81 -15.20 8.71 -14.52
C THR A 81 -14.61 7.98 -15.71
N THR A 82 -15.43 7.74 -16.73
CA THR A 82 -15.04 7.04 -17.95
C THR A 82 -15.79 7.59 -19.15
N LYS A 83 -15.20 7.47 -20.34
CA LYS A 83 -15.84 7.75 -21.64
C LYS A 83 -16.40 6.50 -22.32
N ARG A 84 -16.10 5.30 -21.81
CA ARG A 84 -16.65 4.02 -22.28
C ARG A 84 -17.25 3.19 -21.15
N ALA A 85 -18.24 2.37 -21.47
CA ALA A 85 -18.78 1.43 -20.50
C ALA A 85 -17.78 0.29 -20.25
N GLY A 86 -17.72 -0.21 -19.01
CA GLY A 86 -16.84 -1.31 -18.65
C GLY A 86 -16.92 -1.67 -17.17
N PHE A 87 -16.21 -2.73 -16.79
CA PHE A 87 -16.11 -3.22 -15.44
C PHE A 87 -14.96 -2.53 -14.72
N LEU A 88 -15.29 -1.82 -13.65
CA LEU A 88 -14.34 -1.03 -12.86
C LEU A 88 -13.78 -1.87 -11.71
N VAL A 89 -12.47 -1.81 -11.57
CA VAL A 89 -11.75 -2.25 -10.37
C VAL A 89 -10.95 -1.06 -9.85
N VAL A 90 -10.95 -0.85 -8.53
CA VAL A 90 -10.14 0.16 -7.87
C VAL A 90 -9.25 -0.50 -6.83
N LEU A 91 -7.97 -0.17 -6.93
CA LEU A 91 -6.90 -0.69 -6.10
C LEU A 91 -6.28 0.46 -5.30
N ASP A 92 -5.89 0.16 -4.09
CA ASP A 92 -5.08 1.02 -3.23
C ASP A 92 -3.68 0.41 -3.11
N VAL A 93 -2.66 1.24 -3.30
CA VAL A 93 -1.26 0.94 -3.00
C VAL A 93 -0.84 1.88 -1.88
N ASP A 94 -0.60 1.32 -0.70
CA ASP A 94 -0.25 2.13 0.47
C ASP A 94 1.22 2.62 0.43
N ALA A 95 1.62 3.40 1.44
CA ALA A 95 2.98 3.94 1.52
C ALA A 95 4.09 2.88 1.66
N THR A 96 3.75 1.62 1.96
CA THR A 96 4.71 0.49 1.98
C THR A 96 4.78 -0.25 0.65
N GLY A 97 3.88 0.06 -0.28
CA GLY A 97 3.74 -0.62 -1.56
C GLY A 97 2.73 -1.78 -1.54
N ARG A 98 2.04 -2.01 -0.41
CA ARG A 98 1.05 -3.09 -0.31
C ARG A 98 -0.14 -2.74 -1.18
N LEU A 99 -0.47 -3.64 -2.10
CA LEU A 99 -1.61 -3.53 -2.99
C LEU A 99 -2.83 -4.19 -2.36
N SER A 100 -3.96 -3.50 -2.39
CA SER A 100 -5.25 -4.04 -1.94
C SER A 100 -6.37 -3.60 -2.87
N GLN A 101 -7.31 -4.52 -3.15
CA GLN A 101 -8.49 -4.18 -3.93
C GLN A 101 -9.56 -3.59 -3.00
N ILE A 102 -9.92 -2.33 -3.24
CA ILE A 102 -10.93 -1.62 -2.46
C ILE A 102 -12.31 -1.62 -3.14
N TYR A 103 -12.35 -1.90 -4.45
CA TYR A 103 -13.58 -2.03 -5.22
C TYR A 103 -13.44 -2.96 -6.44
N PRO A 104 -14.41 -3.85 -6.70
CA PRO A 104 -15.41 -4.32 -5.72
C PRO A 104 -14.71 -4.97 -4.52
N ASN A 105 -15.37 -5.02 -3.36
CA ASN A 105 -14.83 -5.66 -2.16
C ASN A 105 -15.78 -6.75 -1.64
N ASP A 106 -15.29 -7.60 -0.75
CA ASP A 106 -16.04 -8.76 -0.24
C ASP A 106 -17.37 -8.38 0.41
N LEU A 107 -17.45 -7.20 1.05
CA LEU A 107 -18.70 -6.71 1.65
C LEU A 107 -19.78 -6.44 0.59
N MET A 108 -19.39 -5.98 -0.60
CA MET A 108 -20.30 -5.81 -1.73
C MET A 108 -20.67 -7.15 -2.38
N LEU A 109 -19.75 -8.12 -2.40
CA LEU A 109 -19.96 -9.43 -3.00
C LEU A 109 -20.78 -10.37 -2.10
N ALA A 110 -20.74 -10.16 -0.78
CA ALA A 110 -21.44 -10.96 0.23
C ALA A 110 -22.89 -10.52 0.49
N GLY A 111 -23.43 -9.54 -0.25
CA GLY A 111 -24.81 -9.08 -0.10
C GLY A 111 -25.84 -10.20 -0.35
N GLN A 112 -26.99 -10.13 0.33
CA GLN A 112 -28.03 -11.18 0.38
C GLN A 112 -28.70 -11.55 -0.97
N GLY A 113 -28.28 -10.97 -2.09
CA GLY A 113 -28.79 -11.25 -3.44
C GLY A 113 -27.87 -12.10 -4.32
N GLY A 114 -26.71 -12.55 -3.81
CA GLY A 114 -25.66 -13.21 -4.59
C GLY A 114 -24.76 -12.22 -5.34
N VAL A 115 -23.70 -12.73 -5.96
CA VAL A 115 -22.73 -11.93 -6.72
C VAL A 115 -23.43 -11.37 -7.97
N ASP A 116 -23.85 -10.11 -7.93
CA ASP A 116 -24.28 -9.42 -9.16
C ASP A 116 -23.05 -9.26 -10.07
N SER A 117 -23.02 -10.07 -11.13
CA SER A 117 -21.98 -10.06 -12.17
C SER A 117 -21.78 -8.69 -12.85
N LYS A 118 -22.72 -7.74 -12.67
CA LYS A 118 -22.66 -6.36 -13.16
C LYS A 118 -22.51 -5.31 -12.05
N ALA A 119 -22.24 -5.72 -10.81
CA ALA A 119 -22.15 -4.82 -9.66
C ALA A 119 -21.11 -3.70 -9.84
N ASN A 120 -20.07 -3.95 -10.63
CA ASN A 120 -19.00 -3.01 -10.94
C ASN A 120 -19.01 -2.49 -12.38
N LEU A 121 -20.11 -2.67 -13.11
CA LEU A 121 -20.29 -2.07 -14.42
C LEU A 121 -20.51 -0.55 -14.26
N VAL A 122 -19.64 0.24 -14.88
CA VAL A 122 -19.76 1.69 -14.96
C VAL A 122 -20.06 2.13 -16.40
N THR A 123 -20.78 3.24 -16.55
CA THR A 123 -21.18 3.78 -17.84
C THR A 123 -20.77 5.25 -17.97
N PRO A 124 -20.54 5.74 -19.20
CA PRO A 124 -20.23 7.15 -19.44
C PRO A 124 -21.36 8.05 -18.92
N GLY A 125 -20.99 9.20 -18.35
CA GLY A 125 -21.95 10.14 -17.78
C GLY A 125 -22.47 9.78 -16.39
N ASN A 126 -22.10 8.61 -15.84
CA ASN A 126 -22.43 8.22 -14.47
C ASN A 126 -21.15 7.94 -13.65
N PRO A 127 -20.55 8.96 -13.01
CA PRO A 127 -19.35 8.79 -12.20
C PRO A 127 -19.55 7.79 -11.05
N ALA A 128 -18.63 6.84 -10.92
CA ALA A 128 -18.59 5.99 -9.74
C ALA A 128 -17.95 6.75 -8.58
N THR A 129 -18.72 7.07 -7.55
CA THR A 129 -18.20 7.65 -6.31
C THR A 129 -18.14 6.56 -5.24
N LEU A 130 -16.95 6.36 -4.67
CA LEU A 130 -16.61 5.29 -3.74
C LEU A 130 -16.21 5.88 -2.37
N PRO A 131 -16.68 5.32 -1.24
CA PRO A 131 -17.62 4.21 -1.13
C PRO A 131 -18.97 4.57 -1.76
N LYS A 132 -19.62 3.60 -2.43
CA LYS A 132 -20.94 3.84 -3.02
C LYS A 132 -21.91 4.03 -1.87
N ALA A 133 -22.63 5.16 -1.85
CA ALA A 133 -23.71 5.36 -0.90
C ALA A 133 -24.83 4.35 -1.21
N ALA A 134 -24.74 3.16 -0.64
CA ALA A 134 -25.88 2.26 -0.52
C ALA A 134 -26.81 2.82 0.57
N HIS A 135 -28.08 2.43 0.51
CA HIS A 135 -29.13 2.88 1.45
C HIS A 135 -28.75 2.68 2.92
N ASP A 136 -27.86 1.72 3.20
CA ASP A 136 -27.25 1.46 4.49
C ASP A 136 -25.72 1.56 4.29
N ALA A 137 -25.04 2.39 5.07
CA ALA A 137 -23.60 2.65 4.94
C ALA A 137 -22.74 1.39 5.22
N ALA A 138 -22.67 0.48 4.25
CA ALA A 138 -22.06 -0.84 4.44
C ALA A 138 -20.54 -0.80 4.65
N TYR A 139 -19.86 0.24 4.15
CA TYR A 139 -18.43 0.45 4.37
C TYR A 139 -18.01 1.90 4.05
N GLY A 140 -16.83 2.30 4.54
CA GLY A 140 -16.21 3.59 4.24
C GLY A 140 -14.69 3.51 4.20
N PHE A 141 -14.06 4.49 3.57
CA PHE A 141 -12.60 4.60 3.54
C PHE A 141 -12.14 5.68 4.50
N VAL A 142 -11.15 5.34 5.32
CA VAL A 142 -10.50 6.26 6.25
C VAL A 142 -8.99 6.19 6.04
N ALA A 143 -8.32 7.32 6.14
CA ALA A 143 -6.87 7.38 6.13
C ALA A 143 -6.32 6.64 7.35
N SER A 144 -5.57 5.56 7.13
CA SER A 144 -4.95 4.76 8.19
C SER A 144 -3.44 4.69 7.98
N ALA A 145 -2.71 4.27 9.02
CA ALA A 145 -1.30 3.97 8.87
C ALA A 145 -1.08 2.90 7.76
N PRO A 146 0.07 2.90 7.07
CA PRO A 146 1.26 3.73 7.29
C PRO A 146 1.13 5.17 6.76
N LYS A 147 1.75 6.14 7.46
CA LYS A 147 1.93 7.51 6.96
C LYS A 147 2.86 7.50 5.74
N GLY A 148 2.61 8.40 4.79
CA GLY A 148 3.38 8.53 3.56
C GLY A 148 2.52 8.73 2.32
N VAL A 149 3.11 8.58 1.14
CA VAL A 149 2.41 8.72 -0.14
C VAL A 149 1.86 7.36 -0.58
N GLY A 150 0.54 7.28 -0.75
CA GLY A 150 -0.15 6.17 -1.37
C GLY A 150 -0.64 6.51 -2.78
N MET A 151 -1.15 5.50 -3.47
CA MET A 151 -1.59 5.59 -4.87
C MET A 151 -2.88 4.81 -5.07
N ILE A 152 -3.89 5.46 -5.63
CA ILE A 152 -5.11 4.82 -6.10
C ILE A 152 -4.99 4.53 -7.59
N VAL A 153 -5.32 3.30 -7.96
CA VAL A 153 -5.32 2.84 -9.35
C VAL A 153 -6.74 2.43 -9.73
N ALA A 154 -7.32 3.12 -10.71
CA ALA A 154 -8.58 2.73 -11.33
C ALA A 154 -8.31 1.99 -12.63
N VAL A 155 -8.84 0.77 -12.74
CA VAL A 155 -8.71 -0.11 -13.90
C VAL A 155 -10.08 -0.35 -14.50
N LEU A 156 -10.23 -0.13 -15.80
CA LEU A 156 -11.44 -0.45 -16.54
C LEU A 156 -11.18 -1.55 -17.56
N SER A 157 -12.07 -2.53 -17.58
CA SER A 157 -12.09 -3.66 -18.52
C SER A 157 -13.38 -3.67 -19.32
N GLU A 158 -13.31 -3.95 -20.62
CA GLU A 158 -14.51 -4.22 -21.43
C GLU A 158 -15.10 -5.61 -21.12
N ALA A 159 -14.26 -6.56 -20.69
CA ALA A 159 -14.70 -7.89 -20.27
C ALA A 159 -15.05 -7.92 -18.77
N PRO A 160 -16.01 -8.77 -18.34
CA PRO A 160 -16.35 -8.94 -16.92
C PRO A 160 -15.11 -9.27 -16.09
N LEU A 161 -14.82 -8.41 -15.11
CA LEU A 161 -13.67 -8.53 -14.22
C LEU A 161 -14.12 -8.17 -12.81
N GLN A 162 -13.90 -9.06 -11.85
CA GLN A 162 -14.25 -8.82 -10.45
C GLN A 162 -13.04 -8.73 -9.54
N ILE A 163 -11.99 -9.50 -9.84
CA ILE A 163 -10.77 -9.56 -9.05
C ILE A 163 -9.59 -9.40 -10.01
N VAL A 164 -8.62 -8.60 -9.59
CA VAL A 164 -7.34 -8.46 -10.28
C VAL A 164 -6.24 -8.93 -9.34
N ASP A 165 -5.48 -9.92 -9.79
CA ASP A 165 -4.32 -10.42 -9.07
C ASP A 165 -3.07 -9.68 -9.54
N LEU A 166 -2.66 -8.66 -8.80
CA LEU A 166 -1.44 -7.90 -9.07
C LEU A 166 -0.43 -8.07 -7.95
N PRO A 167 0.87 -8.08 -8.27
CA PRO A 167 1.91 -8.06 -7.26
C PRO A 167 1.93 -6.73 -6.51
N ASP A 168 2.39 -6.78 -5.25
CA ASP A 168 2.71 -5.58 -4.48
C ASP A 168 3.77 -4.74 -5.20
N VAL A 169 3.70 -3.42 -5.01
CA VAL A 169 4.72 -2.50 -5.49
C VAL A 169 5.96 -2.66 -4.61
N PRO A 170 7.17 -2.80 -5.17
CA PRO A 170 8.39 -2.81 -4.38
C PRO A 170 8.46 -1.55 -3.49
N THR A 171 8.69 -1.72 -2.19
CA THR A 171 8.74 -0.62 -1.22
C THR A 171 9.63 0.57 -1.66
N PRO A 172 10.79 0.37 -2.32
CA PRO A 172 11.59 1.48 -2.83
C PRO A 172 10.92 2.32 -3.91
N LEU A 173 9.85 1.83 -4.55
CA LEU A 173 9.07 2.55 -5.56
C LEU A 173 7.74 3.10 -4.99
N ALA A 174 7.34 2.67 -3.79
CA ALA A 174 6.07 3.09 -3.19
C ALA A 174 6.02 4.62 -3.03
N GLY A 175 4.88 5.22 -3.42
CA GLY A 175 4.70 6.67 -3.41
C GLY A 175 5.42 7.44 -4.52
N GLN A 176 6.14 6.76 -5.42
CA GLN A 176 6.84 7.38 -6.55
C GLN A 176 6.07 7.22 -7.87
N LYS A 177 6.49 7.96 -8.90
CA LYS A 177 5.87 7.92 -10.25
C LYS A 177 6.07 6.55 -10.92
N GLU A 178 7.16 5.89 -10.57
CA GLU A 178 7.60 4.58 -11.05
C GLU A 178 6.66 3.45 -10.57
N ALA A 179 6.00 3.61 -9.42
CA ALA A 179 4.98 2.66 -8.96
C ALA A 179 3.86 2.48 -9.99
N ALA A 180 3.41 3.58 -10.62
CA ALA A 180 2.39 3.52 -11.65
C ALA A 180 2.90 2.76 -12.89
N ALA A 181 4.18 2.88 -13.24
CA ALA A 181 4.78 2.14 -14.35
C ALA A 181 4.87 0.64 -14.05
N PHE A 182 5.27 0.28 -12.83
CA PHE A 182 5.30 -1.11 -12.37
C PHE A 182 3.92 -1.76 -12.47
N ILE A 183 2.88 -1.12 -11.94
CA ILE A 183 1.50 -1.62 -11.99
C ILE A 183 1.02 -1.79 -13.44
N ARG A 184 1.33 -0.84 -14.32
CA ARG A 184 0.98 -0.95 -15.75
C ARG A 184 1.64 -2.17 -16.39
N GLU A 185 2.91 -2.42 -16.12
CA GLU A 185 3.61 -3.58 -16.66
C GLU A 185 3.02 -4.89 -16.13
N SER A 186 2.74 -4.95 -14.82
CA SER A 186 2.07 -6.11 -14.22
C SER A 186 0.69 -6.36 -14.84
N MET A 187 -0.09 -5.31 -15.10
CA MET A 187 -1.39 -5.40 -15.78
C MET A 187 -1.27 -5.96 -17.20
N ARG A 188 -0.21 -5.61 -17.96
CA ARG A 188 0.02 -6.15 -19.31
C ARG A 188 0.26 -7.66 -19.31
N ALA A 189 0.86 -8.19 -18.24
CA ALA A 189 1.10 -9.61 -18.06
C ALA A 189 -0.17 -10.39 -17.67
N LEU A 190 -1.24 -9.71 -17.24
CA LEU A 190 -2.48 -10.36 -16.85
C LEU A 190 -3.23 -10.91 -18.07
N THR A 191 -3.56 -12.20 -17.98
CA THR A 191 -4.48 -12.85 -18.91
C THR A 191 -5.86 -12.90 -18.27
N VAL A 192 -6.90 -12.39 -18.95
CA VAL A 192 -8.27 -12.54 -18.45
C VAL A 192 -8.71 -13.99 -18.66
N ILE A 193 -8.82 -14.74 -17.56
CA ILE A 193 -9.49 -16.04 -17.59
C ILE A 193 -10.99 -15.77 -17.47
N THR A 194 -11.67 -15.67 -18.62
CA THR A 194 -13.14 -15.56 -18.63
C THR A 194 -13.73 -16.90 -18.22
N ALA A 195 -14.53 -16.94 -17.16
CA ALA A 195 -15.29 -18.13 -16.77
C ALA A 195 -16.39 -18.42 -17.81
N GLY A 196 -16.03 -19.14 -18.87
CA GLY A 196 -16.97 -19.51 -19.94
C GLY A 196 -16.28 -19.95 -21.23
N ARG A 197 -16.31 -21.27 -21.47
CA ARG A 197 -16.17 -21.99 -22.75
C ARG A 197 -15.36 -21.29 -23.87
N ARG A 198 -14.09 -21.71 -24.05
CA ARG A 198 -13.18 -21.35 -25.17
C ARG A 198 -13.09 -19.84 -25.46
N ALA A 199 -12.65 -19.04 -24.50
CA ALA A 199 -12.16 -17.70 -24.80
C ALA A 199 -10.73 -17.83 -25.35
N LYS A 200 -10.48 -17.35 -26.59
CA LYS A 200 -9.11 -17.04 -27.01
C LYS A 200 -8.54 -16.04 -26.00
N ALA A 201 -7.32 -16.26 -25.53
CA ALA A 201 -6.60 -15.30 -24.70
C ALA A 201 -6.42 -14.01 -25.51
N GLN A 202 -7.38 -13.10 -25.40
CA GLN A 202 -7.32 -11.81 -26.04
C GLN A 202 -6.62 -10.90 -25.05
N ALA A 203 -5.50 -10.29 -25.47
CA ALA A 203 -4.77 -9.33 -24.65
C ALA A 203 -5.78 -8.25 -24.19
N PRO A 204 -6.12 -8.22 -22.89
CA PRO A 204 -7.15 -7.32 -22.40
C PRO A 204 -6.74 -5.87 -22.66
N GLN A 205 -7.62 -5.11 -23.31
CA GLN A 205 -7.42 -3.68 -23.56
C GLN A 205 -7.75 -2.90 -22.28
N TRP A 206 -6.78 -2.85 -21.36
CA TRP A 206 -6.95 -2.13 -20.11
C TRP A 206 -6.94 -0.62 -20.31
N SER A 207 -7.83 0.08 -19.62
CA SER A 207 -7.71 1.51 -19.41
C SER A 207 -7.40 1.79 -17.95
N VAL A 208 -6.31 2.51 -17.71
CA VAL A 208 -5.80 2.74 -16.35
C VAL A 208 -5.76 4.25 -16.07
N ALA A 209 -6.16 4.62 -14.87
CA ALA A 209 -5.96 5.95 -14.32
C ALA A 209 -5.37 5.86 -12.92
N VAL A 210 -4.53 6.81 -12.57
CA VAL A 210 -3.82 6.83 -11.29
C VAL A 210 -4.00 8.20 -10.63
N ALA A 211 -4.18 8.20 -9.31
CA ALA A 211 -4.10 9.40 -8.48
C ALA A 211 -3.34 9.11 -7.20
N TYR A 212 -2.54 10.08 -6.75
CA TYR A 212 -1.77 9.96 -5.51
C TYR A 212 -2.45 10.69 -4.36
N TYR A 213 -2.25 10.17 -3.15
CA TYR A 213 -2.65 10.80 -1.90
C TYR A 213 -1.54 10.65 -0.87
N ALA A 214 -1.59 11.46 0.18
CA ALA A 214 -0.65 11.47 1.28
C ALA A 214 -1.40 11.37 2.60
N ILE A 215 -0.87 10.59 3.52
CA ILE A 215 -1.32 10.50 4.90
C ILE A 215 -0.19 11.05 5.78
N ASP A 216 -0.49 12.15 6.47
CA ASP A 216 0.43 12.86 7.37
C ASP A 216 0.19 12.51 8.84
#